data_AF-A0AAW9FSW4-F1
#
_entry.id   AF-A0AAW9FSW4-F1
#
_cell.length_a   1.000
_cell.length_b   1.000
_cell.length_c   1.000
_cell.angle_alpha   90.00
_cell.angle_beta   90.00
_cell.angle_gamma   90.00
#
_symmetry.space_group_name_H-M   'P 1'
#
loop_
_entity.id
_entity.type
_entity.pdbx_description
1 polymer ?
#
loop_
_entity_poly.entity_id
_entity_poly.type
_entity_poly.pdbx_seq_one_letter_code
_entity_poly.pdbx_strand_id
1 'polypeptide(L)'
;MNMHIDTPQPARRRPKAAGAKQVSAQSMIQMAVDRHSEKTSAVEALLHMAGSNTTLRNHLIQLGAKAAVGERIRSDNAKIFQDCPDANVAAARPLVMKEPQLVSSAHRTRIIKTAATLQLMAVTLPNGVRMANARKADIENAVAVYQPQAQDMLHKAAYYRAVAAKLPDGKRVDEVFNNVTLTSIYEQARVSA
;
A
#
# COMPACT_ATOMS: atom_id res chain seq x y z
N MET A 1 23.25 -66.09 -30.03
CA MET A 1 24.17 -64.99 -30.37
C MET A 1 23.52 -64.14 -31.45
N ASN A 2 23.66 -62.82 -31.32
CA ASN A 2 23.14 -61.73 -32.16
C ASN A 2 21.61 -61.49 -32.09
N MET A 3 21.15 -60.89 -30.99
CA MET A 3 19.87 -60.18 -30.93
C MET A 3 20.07 -58.75 -31.43
N HIS A 4 19.54 -58.43 -32.60
CA HIS A 4 19.30 -57.04 -33.00
C HIS A 4 18.02 -56.55 -32.31
N ILE A 5 18.16 -55.45 -31.58
CA ILE A 5 17.06 -54.75 -30.91
C ILE A 5 16.39 -53.88 -31.97
N ASP A 6 15.22 -54.30 -32.45
CA ASP A 6 14.36 -53.49 -33.30
C ASP A 6 13.79 -52.33 -32.48
N THR A 7 14.26 -51.12 -32.75
CA THR A 7 13.74 -49.89 -32.16
C THR A 7 12.33 -49.62 -32.70
N PRO A 8 11.29 -49.47 -31.87
CA PRO A 8 9.94 -49.23 -32.35
C PRO A 8 9.77 -47.84 -32.95
N GLN A 9 9.26 -47.83 -34.18
CA GLN A 9 8.91 -46.66 -34.99
C GLN A 9 7.91 -45.74 -34.27
N PRO A 10 8.13 -44.41 -34.22
CA PRO A 10 7.21 -43.51 -33.52
C PRO A 10 5.87 -43.38 -34.28
N ALA A 11 4.78 -43.65 -33.56
CA ALA A 11 3.42 -43.56 -34.07
C ALA A 11 3.12 -42.16 -34.64
N ARG A 12 2.66 -42.12 -35.90
CA ARG A 12 2.14 -40.93 -36.58
C ARG A 12 1.07 -40.24 -35.72
N ARG A 13 1.40 -39.07 -35.16
CA ARG A 13 0.44 -38.19 -34.51
C ARG A 13 -0.62 -37.75 -35.53
N ARG A 14 -1.86 -38.19 -35.35
CA ARG A 14 -3.02 -37.62 -36.05
C ARG A 14 -3.16 -36.14 -35.65
N PRO A 15 -3.39 -35.20 -36.58
CA PRO A 15 -3.68 -33.82 -36.24
C PRO A 15 -5.00 -33.77 -35.46
N LYS A 16 -4.97 -33.21 -34.25
CA LYS A 16 -6.17 -32.88 -33.47
C LYS A 16 -7.02 -31.92 -34.30
N ALA A 17 -8.30 -32.25 -34.44
CA ALA A 17 -9.30 -31.39 -35.06
C ALA A 17 -9.23 -29.98 -34.46
N ALA A 18 -9.21 -29.00 -35.35
CA ALA A 18 -9.16 -27.58 -35.02
C ALA A 18 -10.31 -27.22 -34.06
N GLY A 19 -9.96 -26.63 -32.92
CA GLY A 19 -10.92 -26.02 -32.01
C GLY A 19 -11.73 -24.96 -32.76
N ALA A 20 -13.02 -24.89 -32.45
CA ALA A 20 -13.92 -23.85 -32.93
C ALA A 20 -13.25 -22.48 -32.79
N LYS A 21 -13.05 -21.76 -33.90
CA LYS A 21 -12.53 -20.39 -33.88
C LYS A 21 -13.44 -19.56 -32.99
N GLN A 22 -12.97 -19.15 -31.80
CA GLN A 22 -13.71 -18.22 -30.95
C GLN A 22 -13.89 -16.93 -31.74
N VAL A 23 -15.14 -16.63 -32.08
CA VAL A 23 -15.52 -15.42 -32.82
C VAL A 23 -15.26 -14.22 -31.89
N SER A 24 -14.40 -13.30 -32.31
CA SER A 24 -14.03 -12.13 -31.51
C SER A 24 -15.19 -11.12 -31.46
N ALA A 25 -15.26 -10.30 -30.40
CA ALA A 25 -16.29 -9.27 -30.26
C ALA A 25 -16.33 -8.30 -31.46
N GLN A 26 -15.18 -7.95 -32.03
CA GLN A 26 -15.10 -7.12 -33.23
C GLN A 26 -15.68 -7.81 -34.47
N SER A 27 -15.43 -9.10 -34.66
CA SER A 27 -16.03 -9.85 -35.78
C SER A 27 -17.54 -10.04 -35.63
N MET A 28 -18.06 -10.12 -34.41
CA MET A 28 -19.51 -10.11 -34.14
C MET A 28 -20.13 -8.75 -34.46
N ILE A 29 -19.43 -7.66 -34.13
CA ILE A 29 -19.87 -6.30 -34.45
C ILE A 29 -19.93 -6.09 -35.96
N GLN A 30 -18.87 -6.47 -36.67
CA GLN A 30 -18.81 -6.33 -38.12
C GLN A 30 -19.89 -7.17 -38.80
N MET A 31 -20.12 -8.40 -38.34
CA MET A 31 -21.17 -9.26 -38.89
C MET A 31 -22.58 -8.68 -38.72
N ALA A 32 -22.86 -8.01 -37.60
CA ALA A 32 -24.15 -7.36 -37.39
C ALA A 32 -24.32 -6.10 -38.25
N VAL A 33 -23.23 -5.35 -38.48
CA VAL A 33 -23.25 -4.17 -39.35
C VAL A 33 -23.39 -4.57 -40.83
N ASP A 34 -22.73 -5.63 -41.27
CA ASP A 34 -22.78 -6.09 -42.67
C ASP A 34 -24.14 -6.71 -43.03
N ARG A 35 -24.84 -7.29 -42.05
CA ARG A 35 -26.15 -7.95 -42.24
C ARG A 35 -27.34 -7.00 -42.20
N HIS A 36 -27.16 -5.80 -41.65
CA HIS A 36 -28.25 -4.84 -41.45
C HIS A 36 -27.90 -3.52 -42.15
N SER A 37 -28.64 -3.18 -43.22
CA SER A 37 -28.43 -1.95 -43.98
C SER A 37 -28.78 -0.68 -43.20
N GLU A 38 -29.68 -0.81 -42.21
CA GLU A 38 -30.12 0.29 -41.36
C GLU A 38 -29.40 0.28 -40.01
N LYS A 39 -28.87 1.44 -39.62
CA LYS A 39 -28.09 1.62 -38.39
C LYS A 39 -28.86 1.25 -37.13
N THR A 40 -30.16 1.56 -37.09
CA THR A 40 -31.06 1.23 -35.97
C THR A 40 -31.23 -0.29 -35.83
N SER A 41 -31.48 -0.97 -36.95
CA SER A 41 -31.62 -2.43 -37.00
C SER A 41 -30.32 -3.15 -36.60
N ALA A 42 -29.17 -2.65 -37.05
CA ALA A 42 -27.86 -3.19 -36.66
C ALA A 42 -27.61 -3.05 -35.14
N VAL A 43 -28.02 -1.93 -34.54
CA VAL A 43 -27.90 -1.67 -33.11
C VAL A 43 -28.80 -2.59 -32.30
N GLU A 44 -30.05 -2.79 -32.72
CA GLU A 44 -30.97 -3.73 -32.06
C GLU A 44 -30.45 -5.17 -32.12
N ALA A 45 -29.90 -5.60 -33.26
CA ALA A 45 -29.27 -6.90 -33.41
C ALA A 45 -28.05 -7.05 -32.47
N LEU A 46 -27.22 -6.02 -32.33
CA LEU A 46 -26.09 -6.01 -31.41
C LEU A 46 -26.51 -6.09 -29.94
N LEU A 47 -27.59 -5.39 -29.56
CA LEU A 47 -28.13 -5.43 -28.20
C LEU A 47 -28.67 -6.83 -27.87
N HIS A 48 -29.37 -7.47 -28.80
CA HIS A 48 -29.87 -8.84 -28.62
C HIS A 48 -28.71 -9.85 -28.53
N MET A 49 -27.68 -9.71 -29.37
CA MET A 49 -26.47 -10.54 -29.31
C MET A 49 -25.65 -10.33 -28.03
N ALA A 50 -25.58 -9.10 -27.51
CA ALA A 50 -24.90 -8.79 -26.26
C ALA A 50 -25.64 -9.33 -25.03
N GLY A 51 -26.96 -9.53 -25.13
CA GLY A 51 -27.76 -10.17 -24.07
C GLY A 51 -27.37 -11.62 -23.80
N SER A 52 -26.90 -12.35 -24.83
CA SER A 52 -26.51 -13.76 -24.75
C SER A 52 -25.00 -14.01 -24.79
N ASN A 53 -24.18 -13.00 -25.17
CA ASN A 53 -22.73 -13.12 -25.29
C ASN A 53 -21.99 -12.14 -24.36
N THR A 54 -21.37 -12.67 -23.30
CA THR A 54 -20.66 -11.88 -22.26
C THR A 54 -19.43 -11.16 -22.79
N THR A 55 -18.72 -11.73 -23.77
CA THR A 55 -17.53 -11.13 -24.39
C THR A 55 -17.89 -9.90 -25.23
N LEU A 56 -18.97 -9.98 -26.01
CA LEU A 56 -19.49 -8.85 -26.78
C LEU A 56 -20.00 -7.73 -25.84
N ARG A 57 -20.76 -8.09 -24.80
CA ARG A 57 -21.29 -7.16 -23.81
C ARG A 57 -20.19 -6.34 -23.13
N ASN A 58 -19.14 -7.01 -22.63
CA ASN A 58 -18.05 -6.32 -21.94
C ASN A 58 -17.27 -5.40 -22.89
N HIS A 59 -17.10 -5.81 -24.15
CA HIS A 59 -16.43 -4.99 -25.17
C HIS A 59 -17.24 -3.72 -25.51
N LEU A 60 -18.57 -3.84 -25.65
CA LEU A 60 -19.45 -2.69 -25.91
C LEU A 60 -19.49 -1.72 -24.72
N ILE A 61 -19.49 -2.23 -23.47
CA ILE A 61 -19.40 -1.39 -22.26
C ILE A 61 -18.07 -0.62 -22.24
N GLN A 62 -16.95 -1.27 -22.56
CA GLN A 62 -15.64 -0.64 -22.57
C GLN A 62 -15.52 0.44 -23.67
N LEU A 63 -16.06 0.17 -24.87
CA LEU A 63 -16.12 1.16 -25.95
C LEU A 63 -17.05 2.33 -25.60
N GLY A 64 -18.22 2.06 -25.00
CA GLY A 64 -19.15 3.07 -24.53
C GLY A 64 -18.55 3.95 -23.44
N ALA A 65 -17.84 3.37 -22.48
CA ALA A 65 -17.11 4.12 -21.45
C ALA A 65 -16.03 5.03 -22.06
N LYS A 66 -15.27 4.52 -23.04
CA LYS A 66 -14.25 5.29 -23.76
C LYS A 66 -14.87 6.45 -24.56
N ALA A 67 -15.99 6.21 -25.23
CA ALA A 67 -16.72 7.23 -25.99
C ALA A 67 -17.30 8.31 -25.07
N ALA A 68 -17.92 7.92 -23.94
CA ALA A 68 -18.47 8.84 -22.95
C ALA A 68 -17.39 9.74 -22.32
N VAL A 69 -16.21 9.18 -22.01
CA VAL A 69 -15.06 9.97 -21.54
C VAL A 69 -14.56 10.92 -22.63
N GLY A 70 -14.44 10.46 -23.88
CA GLY A 70 -14.03 11.31 -25.00
C GLY A 70 -15.03 12.43 -25.33
N GLU A 71 -16.31 12.20 -25.11
CA GLU A 71 -17.36 13.21 -25.27
C GLU A 71 -17.39 14.22 -24.12
N ARG A 72 -17.15 13.77 -22.89
CA ARG A 72 -16.94 14.66 -21.73
C ARG A 72 -15.75 15.60 -21.96
N ILE A 73 -14.61 15.08 -22.42
CA ILE A 73 -13.42 15.87 -22.74
C ILE A 73 -13.71 16.87 -23.86
N ARG A 74 -14.41 16.46 -24.93
CA ARG A 74 -14.80 17.37 -26.02
C ARG A 74 -15.78 18.45 -25.56
N SER A 75 -16.74 18.11 -24.69
CA SER A 75 -17.71 19.06 -24.12
C SER A 75 -17.04 20.05 -23.17
N ASP A 76 -16.13 19.59 -22.31
CA ASP A 76 -15.38 20.44 -21.41
C ASP A 76 -14.43 21.36 -22.20
N ASN A 77 -13.77 20.84 -23.24
CA ASN A 77 -13.01 21.67 -24.17
C ASN A 77 -13.90 22.69 -24.88
N ALA A 78 -15.07 22.31 -25.39
CA ALA A 78 -15.99 23.23 -26.06
C ALA A 78 -16.47 24.37 -25.15
N LYS A 79 -16.72 24.09 -23.86
CA LYS A 79 -17.03 25.12 -22.86
C LYS A 79 -15.85 26.08 -22.64
N ILE A 80 -14.65 25.53 -22.52
CA ILE A 80 -13.42 26.32 -22.36
C ILE A 80 -13.13 27.20 -23.58
N PHE A 81 -13.50 26.74 -24.80
CA PHE A 81 -13.31 27.50 -26.04
C PHE A 81 -14.43 28.52 -26.32
N GLN A 82 -15.65 28.33 -25.80
CA GLN A 82 -16.70 29.36 -25.86
C GLN A 82 -16.35 30.57 -24.98
N ASP A 83 -15.61 30.36 -23.89
CA ASP A 83 -15.23 31.43 -22.97
C ASP A 83 -14.03 32.28 -23.46
N CYS A 84 -13.29 31.85 -24.49
CA CYS A 84 -12.10 32.56 -25.01
C CYS A 84 -11.90 32.35 -26.54
N PRO A 85 -12.45 33.23 -27.40
CA PRO A 85 -12.36 33.08 -28.86
C PRO A 85 -10.95 33.23 -29.45
N ASP A 86 -9.99 33.79 -28.70
CA ASP A 86 -8.60 34.02 -29.14
C ASP A 86 -7.58 32.98 -28.60
N ALA A 87 -8.06 31.85 -28.05
CA ALA A 87 -7.18 30.86 -27.43
C ALA A 87 -6.32 30.11 -28.46
N ASN A 88 -5.07 30.54 -28.65
CA ASN A 88 -4.10 29.86 -29.51
C ASN A 88 -3.74 28.45 -28.96
N VAL A 89 -4.20 27.40 -29.65
CA VAL A 89 -4.04 25.98 -29.26
C VAL A 89 -2.60 25.48 -29.46
N ALA A 90 -1.80 26.16 -30.29
CA ALA A 90 -0.43 25.76 -30.60
C ALA A 90 0.61 26.26 -29.58
N ALA A 91 0.23 27.19 -28.70
CA ALA A 91 1.11 27.66 -27.64
C ALA A 91 1.12 26.65 -26.48
N ALA A 92 2.28 26.08 -26.18
CA ALA A 92 2.48 25.28 -24.97
C ALA A 92 2.17 26.17 -23.76
N ARG A 93 1.04 25.91 -23.08
CA ARG A 93 0.67 26.70 -21.91
C ARG A 93 1.65 26.39 -20.77
N PRO A 94 2.16 27.41 -20.06
CA PRO A 94 2.93 27.16 -18.86
C PRO A 94 2.03 26.39 -17.89
N LEU A 95 2.52 25.24 -17.43
CA LEU A 95 1.91 24.47 -16.36
C LEU A 95 2.05 25.30 -15.09
N VAL A 96 1.13 26.23 -14.85
CA VAL A 96 1.07 26.97 -13.58
C VAL A 96 0.47 26.02 -12.55
N MET A 97 1.28 25.06 -12.09
CA MET A 97 1.03 24.44 -10.81
C MET A 97 1.11 25.56 -9.78
N LYS A 98 -0.02 25.92 -9.15
CA LYS A 98 0.03 26.71 -7.92
C LYS A 98 1.02 25.99 -7.01
N GLU A 99 2.11 26.67 -6.63
CA GLU A 99 3.02 26.16 -5.61
C GLU A 99 2.16 25.68 -4.43
N PRO A 100 2.42 24.48 -3.88
CA PRO A 100 1.68 24.00 -2.73
C PRO A 100 1.74 25.09 -1.68
N GLN A 101 0.58 25.61 -1.26
CA GLN A 101 0.50 26.74 -0.35
C GLN A 101 1.48 26.51 0.79
N LEU A 102 2.46 27.40 0.91
CA LEU A 102 3.45 27.38 1.98
C LEU A 102 2.67 27.29 3.29
N VAL A 103 2.66 26.07 3.85
CA VAL A 103 2.00 25.72 5.09
C VAL A 103 2.49 26.74 6.12
N SER A 104 1.61 27.65 6.55
CA SER A 104 2.00 28.72 7.47
C SER A 104 2.72 28.10 8.67
N SER A 105 3.68 28.81 9.27
CA SER A 105 4.45 28.27 10.41
C SER A 105 3.55 27.70 11.52
N ALA A 106 2.39 28.33 11.75
CA ALA A 106 1.35 27.85 12.65
C ALA A 106 0.71 26.53 12.19
N HIS A 107 0.37 26.40 10.89
CA HIS A 107 -0.18 25.17 10.33
C HIS A 107 0.87 24.03 10.31
N ARG A 108 2.13 24.33 10.02
CA ARG A 108 3.25 23.36 10.10
C ARG A 108 3.46 22.87 11.53
N THR A 109 3.44 23.77 12.50
CA THR A 109 3.52 23.43 13.93
C THR A 109 2.34 22.57 14.36
N ARG A 110 1.12 22.87 13.88
CA ARG A 110 -0.07 22.05 14.15
C ARG A 110 0.09 20.64 13.56
N ILE A 111 0.54 20.51 12.31
CA ILE A 111 0.79 19.21 11.67
C ILE A 111 1.83 18.40 12.46
N ILE A 112 2.94 19.01 12.88
CA ILE A 112 3.98 18.32 13.68
C ILE A 112 3.41 17.82 15.01
N LYS A 113 2.63 18.66 15.71
CA LYS A 113 1.97 18.26 16.96
C LYS A 113 1.01 17.08 16.73
N THR A 114 0.17 17.15 15.69
CA THR A 114 -0.76 16.07 15.35
C THR A 114 -0.01 14.78 14.97
N ALA A 115 1.08 14.88 14.22
CA ALA A 115 1.91 13.73 13.86
C ALA A 115 2.54 13.07 15.08
N ALA A 116 3.06 13.84 16.03
CA ALA A 116 3.60 13.31 17.29
C ALA A 116 2.53 12.60 18.12
N THR A 117 1.31 13.16 18.21
CA THR A 117 0.20 12.52 18.90
C THR A 117 -0.22 11.21 18.21
N LEU A 118 -0.27 11.18 16.88
CA LEU A 118 -0.60 9.98 16.12
C LEU A 118 0.44 8.87 16.32
N GLN A 119 1.73 9.21 16.43
CA GLN A 119 2.79 8.24 16.73
C GLN A 119 2.58 7.61 18.11
N LEU A 120 2.25 8.40 19.14
CA LEU A 120 1.96 7.88 20.47
C LEU A 120 0.72 6.97 20.49
N MET A 121 -0.31 7.30 19.69
CA MET A 121 -1.51 6.47 19.56
C MET A 121 -1.29 5.16 18.79
N ALA A 122 -0.23 5.09 17.97
CA ALA A 122 0.13 3.89 17.22
C ALA A 122 0.91 2.85 18.06
N VAL A 123 1.39 3.23 19.25
CA VAL A 123 2.11 2.32 20.16
C VAL A 123 1.21 1.14 20.52
N THR A 124 1.79 -0.07 20.56
CA THR A 124 1.09 -1.29 20.95
C THR A 124 1.51 -1.67 22.37
N LEU A 125 0.52 -1.92 23.23
CA LEU A 125 0.68 -2.31 24.63
C LEU A 125 1.08 -3.79 24.75
N PRO A 126 1.56 -4.26 25.92
CA PRO A 126 2.01 -5.65 26.13
C PRO A 126 0.97 -6.71 25.80
N ASN A 127 -0.32 -6.38 25.93
CA ASN A 127 -1.43 -7.27 25.60
C ASN A 127 -1.83 -7.25 24.12
N GLY A 128 -1.06 -6.57 23.26
CA GLY A 128 -1.29 -6.49 21.82
C GLY A 128 -2.30 -5.42 21.38
N VAL A 129 -2.87 -4.66 22.31
CA VAL A 129 -3.84 -3.60 22.00
C VAL A 129 -3.10 -2.30 21.64
N ARG A 130 -3.53 -1.62 20.58
CA ARG A 130 -3.00 -0.30 20.23
C ARG A 130 -3.48 0.76 21.22
N MET A 131 -2.62 1.73 21.56
CA MET A 131 -2.93 2.84 22.46
C MET A 131 -4.18 3.60 22.03
N ALA A 132 -4.41 3.76 20.72
CA ALA A 132 -5.63 4.35 20.15
C ALA A 132 -6.94 3.65 20.58
N ASN A 133 -6.88 2.35 20.88
CA ASN A 133 -8.04 1.51 21.21
C ASN A 133 -8.02 1.03 22.67
N ALA A 134 -7.02 1.43 23.46
CA ALA A 134 -6.81 0.92 24.80
C ALA A 134 -7.88 1.42 25.75
N ARG A 135 -8.39 0.52 26.60
CA ARG A 135 -9.25 0.84 27.74
C ARG A 135 -8.42 0.96 29.01
N LYS A 136 -9.02 1.48 30.07
CA LYS A 136 -8.36 1.63 31.38
C LYS A 136 -7.69 0.32 31.86
N ALA A 137 -8.36 -0.81 31.72
CA ALA A 137 -7.81 -2.11 32.09
C ALA A 137 -6.54 -2.50 31.29
N ASP A 138 -6.47 -2.14 30.01
CA ASP A 138 -5.29 -2.39 29.18
C ASP A 138 -4.10 -1.55 29.64
N ILE A 139 -4.37 -0.30 30.05
CA ILE A 139 -3.36 0.61 30.62
C ILE A 139 -2.88 0.13 31.99
N GLU A 140 -3.79 -0.29 32.87
CA GLU A 140 -3.43 -0.85 34.17
C GLU A 140 -2.58 -2.11 34.02
N ASN A 141 -2.89 -2.98 33.07
CA ASN A 141 -2.04 -4.12 32.73
C ASN A 141 -0.66 -3.67 32.22
N ALA A 142 -0.59 -2.68 31.34
CA ALA A 142 0.67 -2.14 30.87
C ALA A 142 1.51 -1.56 32.03
N VAL A 143 0.88 -0.85 32.98
CA VAL A 143 1.54 -0.35 34.19
C VAL A 143 2.09 -1.51 35.02
N ALA A 144 1.28 -2.55 35.28
CA ALA A 144 1.72 -3.70 36.05
C ALA A 144 2.92 -4.43 35.42
N VAL A 145 3.01 -4.45 34.08
CA VAL A 145 4.15 -5.04 33.36
C VAL A 145 5.37 -4.13 33.38
N TYR A 146 5.21 -2.84 33.09
CA TYR A 146 6.34 -1.94 32.88
C TYR A 146 6.88 -1.30 34.17
N GLN A 147 6.05 -1.05 35.18
CA GLN A 147 6.48 -0.44 36.43
C GLN A 147 7.63 -1.20 37.13
N PRO A 148 7.57 -2.52 37.35
CA PRO A 148 8.68 -3.23 37.99
C PRO A 148 9.94 -3.23 37.12
N GLN A 149 9.79 -3.29 35.78
CA GLN A 149 10.92 -3.22 34.84
C GLN A 149 11.58 -1.85 34.89
N ALA A 150 10.80 -0.77 34.92
CA ALA A 150 11.29 0.59 35.02
C ALA A 150 12.03 0.82 36.34
N GLN A 151 11.51 0.31 37.45
CA GLN A 151 12.17 0.37 38.76
C GLN A 151 13.50 -0.40 38.76
N ASP A 152 13.54 -1.61 38.21
CA ASP A 152 14.79 -2.39 38.07
C ASP A 152 15.81 -1.68 37.17
N MET A 153 15.37 -1.09 36.06
CA MET A 153 16.26 -0.31 35.18
C MET A 153 16.81 0.94 35.86
N LEU A 154 15.98 1.67 36.60
CA LEU A 154 16.42 2.83 37.38
C LEU A 154 17.44 2.43 38.45
N HIS A 155 17.20 1.33 39.14
CA HIS A 155 18.10 0.78 40.13
C HIS A 155 19.46 0.40 39.51
N LYS A 156 19.46 -0.33 38.39
CA LYS A 156 20.68 -0.68 37.64
C LYS A 156 21.43 0.57 37.18
N ALA A 157 20.72 1.58 36.67
CA ALA A 157 21.34 2.83 36.25
C ALA A 157 21.98 3.59 37.43
N ALA A 158 21.32 3.63 38.59
CA ALA A 158 21.87 4.21 39.81
C ALA A 158 23.12 3.45 40.29
N TYR A 159 23.06 2.11 40.28
CA TYR A 159 24.19 1.25 40.60
C TYR A 159 25.39 1.52 39.69
N TYR A 160 25.20 1.51 38.36
CA TYR A 160 26.28 1.77 37.41
C TYR A 160 26.84 3.18 37.53
N ARG A 161 26.01 4.18 37.82
CA ARG A 161 26.48 5.54 38.09
C ARG A 161 27.36 5.58 39.35
N ALA A 162 26.99 4.87 40.41
CA ALA A 162 27.76 4.80 41.65
C ALA A 162 29.09 4.05 41.48
N VAL A 163 29.11 2.98 40.66
CA VAL A 163 30.34 2.27 40.28
C VAL A 163 31.24 3.18 39.45
N ALA A 164 30.70 3.84 38.42
CA ALA A 164 31.45 4.75 37.55
C ALA A 164 32.08 5.91 38.33
N ALA A 165 31.38 6.48 39.32
CA ALA A 165 31.92 7.56 40.16
C ALA A 165 33.12 7.14 41.03
N LYS A 166 33.29 5.84 41.29
CA LYS A 166 34.34 5.29 42.15
C LYS A 166 35.41 4.54 41.36
N LEU A 167 35.20 4.29 40.07
CA LEU A 167 36.14 3.59 39.20
C LEU A 167 37.14 4.59 38.61
N PRO A 168 38.45 4.45 38.85
CA PRO A 168 39.46 5.28 38.22
C PRO A 168 39.48 5.07 36.69
N ASP A 169 39.79 6.13 35.95
CA ASP A 169 39.89 6.07 34.49
C ASP A 169 40.91 5.01 34.03
N GLY A 170 40.49 4.21 33.04
CA GLY A 170 41.33 3.16 32.44
C GLY A 170 41.45 1.87 33.28
N LYS A 171 40.87 1.81 34.48
CA LYS A 171 40.82 0.59 35.30
C LYS A 171 39.59 -0.25 35.03
N ARG A 172 39.72 -1.56 35.21
CA ARG A 172 38.58 -2.49 35.13
C ARG A 172 37.88 -2.62 36.48
N VAL A 173 36.61 -3.02 36.46
CA VAL A 173 35.78 -3.16 37.66
C VAL A 173 36.35 -4.24 38.60
N ASP A 174 36.81 -5.36 38.06
CA ASP A 174 37.41 -6.49 38.80
C ASP A 174 38.79 -6.18 39.38
N GLU A 175 39.50 -5.19 38.83
CA GLU A 175 40.77 -4.71 39.37
C GLU A 175 40.61 -3.81 40.60
N VAL A 176 39.44 -3.17 40.75
CA VAL A 176 39.21 -2.09 41.74
C VAL A 176 38.20 -2.48 42.81
N PHE A 177 37.18 -3.24 42.43
CA PHE A 177 36.11 -3.63 43.33
C PHE A 177 36.14 -5.13 43.61
N ASN A 178 35.82 -5.48 44.86
CA ASN A 178 35.58 -6.86 45.24
C ASN A 178 34.08 -7.08 45.38
N ASN A 179 33.67 -8.34 45.54
CA ASN A 179 32.25 -8.69 45.59
C ASN A 179 31.51 -7.99 46.76
N VAL A 180 32.21 -7.77 47.88
CA VAL A 180 31.64 -7.09 49.06
C VAL A 180 31.35 -5.62 48.75
N THR A 181 32.27 -4.91 48.11
CA THR A 181 32.07 -3.49 47.77
C THR A 181 31.03 -3.31 46.68
N LEU A 182 31.00 -4.18 45.66
CA LEU A 182 29.95 -4.15 44.63
C LEU A 182 28.57 -4.42 45.22
N THR A 183 28.44 -5.41 46.11
CA THR A 183 27.17 -5.72 46.78
C THR A 183 26.71 -4.55 47.66
N SER A 184 27.63 -3.92 48.39
CA SER A 184 27.32 -2.74 49.20
C SER A 184 26.83 -1.56 48.35
N ILE A 185 27.49 -1.29 47.22
CA ILE A 185 27.07 -0.24 46.29
C ILE A 185 25.70 -0.59 45.67
N TYR A 186 25.47 -1.86 45.35
CA TYR A 186 24.19 -2.34 44.83
C TYR A 186 23.07 -2.08 45.84
N GLU A 187 23.19 -2.53 47.09
CA GLU A 187 22.14 -2.31 48.09
C GLU A 187 21.90 -0.82 48.39
N GLN A 188 22.96 0.00 48.41
CA GLN A 188 22.82 1.46 48.57
C GLN A 188 22.12 2.15 47.39
N ALA A 189 22.21 1.57 46.20
CA ALA A 189 21.59 2.11 44.99
C ALA A 189 20.11 1.72 44.84
N ARG A 190 19.53 0.97 45.78
CA ARG A 190 18.09 0.67 45.77
C ARG A 190 17.28 1.95 45.86
N VAL A 191 16.55 2.25 44.78
CA VAL A 191 15.58 3.33 44.76
C VAL A 191 14.33 2.80 45.45
N SER A 192 14.05 3.30 46.66
CA SER A 192 12.79 3.01 47.36
C SER A 192 11.62 3.51 46.51
N ALA A 193 10.58 2.67 46.38
CA ALA A 193 9.33 3.03 45.70
C ALA A 193 8.54 4.09 46.48
#